data_AF-A0A1K1SW52-F1
#
_entry.id   AF-A0A1K1SW52-F1
#
_cell.length_a   1.000
_cell.length_b   1.000
_cell.length_c   1.000
_cell.angle_alpha   90.00
_cell.angle_beta   90.00
_cell.angle_gamma   90.00
#
_symmetry.space_group_name_H-M   'P 1'
#
loop_
_entity.id
_entity.type
_entity.pdbx_description
1 polymer ?
#
loop_
_entity_poly.entity_id
_entity_poly.type
_entity_poly.pdbx_seq_one_letter_code
_entity_poly.pdbx_strand_id
1 'polypeptide(L)' 'MSLQHSSDDKIQVIRTQPDQSLGCSFIDAQGREVPITEDMIQKACSELEKRLVKPAEQK' A
#
# COMPACT_ATOMS: atom_id res chain seq x y z
N MET A 1 -29.39 4.95 -5.50
CA MET A 1 -28.52 3.93 -4.89
C MET A 1 -27.88 4.55 -3.65
N SER A 2 -28.29 4.14 -2.46
CA SER A 2 -27.83 4.73 -1.19
C SER A 2 -26.52 4.08 -0.73
N LEU A 3 -25.46 4.88 -0.59
CA LEU A 3 -24.12 4.48 -0.14
C LEU A 3 -23.97 4.66 1.39
N GLN A 4 -24.92 4.18 2.19
CA GLN A 4 -25.03 4.56 3.61
C GLN A 4 -24.70 3.42 4.61
N HIS A 5 -24.05 2.33 4.19
CA HIS A 5 -23.74 1.21 5.10
C HIS A 5 -22.27 0.76 5.14
N SER A 6 -21.33 1.48 4.52
CA SER A 6 -19.93 1.02 4.40
C SER A 6 -19.08 1.12 5.69
N SER A 7 -19.65 1.52 6.83
CA SER A 7 -18.88 1.64 8.09
C SER A 7 -18.81 0.35 8.90
N ASP A 8 -19.73 -0.60 8.70
CA ASP A 8 -19.82 -1.83 9.52
C ASP A 8 -19.25 -3.08 8.80
N ASP A 9 -19.09 -3.01 7.48
CA ASP A 9 -18.39 -4.03 6.70
C ASP A 9 -16.88 -3.95 6.97
N LYS A 10 -16.43 -4.55 8.08
CA LYS A 10 -15.01 -4.75 8.35
C LYS A 10 -14.45 -5.70 7.29
N ILE A 11 -13.96 -5.13 6.19
CA ILE A 11 -13.18 -5.87 5.20
C ILE A 11 -11.99 -6.47 5.95
N GLN A 12 -11.97 -7.80 6.08
CA GLN A 12 -10.85 -8.50 6.71
C GLN A 12 -9.62 -8.29 5.84
N VAL A 13 -8.65 -7.54 6.35
CA VAL A 13 -7.36 -7.35 5.69
C VAL A 13 -6.55 -8.63 5.90
N ILE A 14 -6.55 -9.51 4.88
CA ILE A 14 -5.65 -10.67 4.87
C ILE A 14 -4.24 -10.14 4.69
N ARG A 15 -3.42 -10.24 5.74
CA ARG A 15 -2.00 -9.86 5.69
C ARG A 15 -1.17 -11.08 5.36
N THR A 16 -0.39 -11.00 4.28
CA THR A 16 0.67 -11.95 3.96
C THR A 16 1.82 -11.82 4.97
N GLN A 17 2.69 -12.82 5.04
CA GLN A 17 3.88 -12.69 5.89
C GLN A 17 4.79 -11.57 5.33
N PRO A 18 5.43 -10.74 6.17
CA PRO A 18 6.12 -9.52 5.72
C PRO A 18 7.23 -9.76 4.68
N ASP A 19 7.89 -10.91 4.76
CA ASP A 19 8.99 -11.37 3.92
C ASP A 19 8.53 -12.26 2.75
N GLN A 20 7.24 -12.61 2.71
CA GLN A 20 6.67 -13.41 1.64
C GLN A 20 6.66 -12.61 0.33
N SER A 21 7.16 -13.23 -0.74
CA SER A 21 7.00 -12.68 -2.09
C SER A 21 5.53 -12.60 -2.47
N LEU A 22 5.11 -11.45 -2.99
CA LEU A 22 3.75 -11.20 -3.45
C LEU A 22 3.50 -11.72 -4.89
N GLY A 23 4.44 -12.49 -5.45
CA GLY A 23 4.34 -13.03 -6.81
C GLY A 23 4.68 -12.02 -7.91
N CYS A 24 5.23 -10.86 -7.53
CA CYS A 24 5.72 -9.84 -8.45
C CYS A 24 7.16 -9.47 -8.09
N SER A 25 7.91 -9.00 -9.09
CA SER A 25 9.29 -8.54 -8.93
C SER A 25 9.49 -7.23 -9.68
N PHE A 26 10.47 -6.43 -9.27
CA PHE A 26 10.95 -5.28 -10.03
C PHE A 26 12.43 -5.45 -10.35
N ILE A 27 12.90 -4.70 -11.36
CA ILE A 27 14.30 -4.71 -11.74
C ILE A 27 15.02 -3.58 -11.00
N ASP A 28 16.05 -3.94 -10.23
CA ASP A 28 16.87 -2.95 -9.53
C ASP A 28 17.85 -2.23 -10.48
N ALA A 29 18.54 -1.22 -9.98
CA ALA A 29 19.49 -0.44 -10.77
C ALA A 29 20.72 -1.26 -11.24
N GLN A 30 20.94 -2.46 -10.69
CA GLN A 30 21.98 -3.39 -11.12
C GLN A 30 21.47 -4.39 -12.17
N GLY A 31 20.19 -4.28 -12.57
CA GLY A 31 19.56 -5.19 -13.52
C GLY A 31 19.12 -6.52 -12.91
N ARG A 32 19.07 -6.64 -11.57
CA ARG A 32 18.64 -7.87 -10.90
C ARG A 32 17.14 -7.84 -10.67
N GLU A 33 16.52 -9.00 -10.80
CA GLU A 33 15.13 -9.20 -10.44
C GLU A 33 15.01 -9.35 -8.92
N VAL A 34 14.29 -8.42 -8.28
CA VAL A 34 14.07 -8.38 -6.83
C VAL A 34 12.59 -8.62 -6.54
N PRO A 35 12.23 -9.65 -5.75
CA PRO A 35 10.84 -9.93 -5.41
C PRO A 35 10.27 -8.83 -4.51
N ILE A 36 9.03 -8.44 -4.78
CA ILE A 36 8.29 -7.47 -3.97
C ILE A 36 7.68 -8.20 -2.77
N THR A 37 7.94 -7.67 -1.58
CA THR A 37 7.37 -8.17 -0.33
C THR A 37 6.36 -7.18 0.25
N GLU A 38 5.50 -7.65 1.15
CA GLU A 38 4.52 -6.80 1.84
C GLU A 38 5.21 -5.68 2.65
N ASP A 39 6.34 -5.97 3.29
CA ASP A 39 7.12 -4.96 4.03
C ASP A 39 7.59 -3.81 3.12
N MET A 40 7.95 -4.09 1.86
CA MET A 40 8.30 -3.05 0.90
C MET A 40 7.11 -2.15 0.57
N ILE A 41 5.92 -2.74 0.37
CA ILE A 41 4.70 -1.99 0.07
C ILE A 41 4.30 -1.10 1.26
N GLN A 42 4.30 -1.65 2.47
CA GLN A 42 3.94 -0.89 3.68
C GLN A 42 4.90 0.28 3.93
N LYS A 43 6.20 0.09 3.70
CA LYS A 43 7.20 1.17 3.78
C LYS A 43 6.93 2.27 2.76
N ALA A 44 6.64 1.90 1.50
CA ALA A 44 6.31 2.87 0.46
C ALA A 44 5.05 3.67 0.81
N CYS A 45 3.97 3.01 1.25
CA CYS A 45 2.75 3.70 1.71
C CYS A 45 3.03 4.66 2.86
N SER A 46 3.79 4.22 3.87
CA SER A 46 4.16 5.05 5.02
C SER A 46 5.00 6.28 4.63
N GLU A 47 5.85 6.16 3.61
CA GLU A 47 6.63 7.28 3.10
C GLU A 47 5.77 8.27 2.31
N LEU A 48 4.85 7.76 1.49
CA LEU A 48 3.90 8.60 0.75
C LEU A 48 3.00 9.39 1.70
N GLU A 49 2.49 8.76 2.77
CA GLU A 49 1.69 9.44 3.80
C GLU A 49 2.40 10.63 4.43
N LYS A 50 3.70 10.53 4.69
CA LYS A 50 4.50 11.65 5.22
C LYS A 50 4.65 12.80 4.22
N ARG A 51 4.61 12.49 2.92
CA ARG A 51 4.75 13.44 1.82
C ARG A 51 3.42 14.00 1.34
N LEU A 52 2.28 13.50 1.86
CA LEU A 52 0.96 14.02 1.54
C LEU A 52 0.89 15.48 1.99
N VAL A 53 0.88 16.39 1.02
CA VAL A 53 0.59 17.80 1.26
C VAL A 53 -0.90 17.90 1.58
N LYS A 54 -1.24 18.55 2.70
CA LYS A 54 -2.65 18.79 3.02
C LYS A 54 -3.27 19.55 1.82
N PRO A 55 -4.38 19.05 1.26
CA PRO A 55 -5.05 19.75 0.18
C PRO A 55 -5.40 21.17 0.67
N ALA A 56 -5.23 22.16 -0.21
CA ALA A 56 -5.54 23.54 0.12
C ALA A 56 -6.99 23.65 0.60
N GLU A 57 -7.21 24.27 1.76
CA GLU A 57 -8.56 24.50 2.25
C GLU A 57 -9.33 25.35 1.24
N GLN A 58 -10.44 24.82 0.74
CA GLN A 58 -11.37 25.56 -0.10
C GLN A 58 -12.04 26.63 0.79
N LYS A 59 -11.79 27.91 0.46
CA LYS A 59 -12.50 29.06 1.05
C LYS A 59 -13.88 29.22 0.43
#